data_AF-A0A9D9C211-F1
#
_entry.id   AF-A0A9D9C211-F1
#
_cell.length_a   1.000
_cell.length_b   1.000
_cell.length_c   1.000
_cell.angle_alpha   90.00
_cell.angle_beta   90.00
_cell.angle_gamma   90.00
#
_symmetry.space_group_name_H-M   'P 1'
#
loop_
_entity.id
_entity.type
_entity.pdbx_description
1 polymer ?
#
loop_
_entity_poly.entity_id
_entity_poly.type
_entity_poly.pdbx_seq_one_letter_code
_entity_poly.pdbx_strand_id
1 'polypeptide(L)'
;MDIKLVIFDLDGTLLYTIKDINIALNYALKGNNLEEVSVEECLYMVGSGVDHLIKKAVKDNSNFFDKVKADYINYYKEHNMIHTNPYQGIMHLLKTLKQAGIKLAVLSNKPQADSEAVINHYFNGLFDYVAGSKDGVKLKPEIDATNQVLDYFKIDKDNVLYLGDSDIDLLTAKNASLLMGACLWGYRKKCELNGADLFFNSAKEVENYIVNNNHLLVNGAIIYNKPKGITSQDALIDIKHELTRNGLVIEKIGHAGTLDPLATGVLIVLLNEATKLSNYILAEDKEYITTCKLGIKTDTYDIDGKVVDKKTVNVTNKLLDETLNLFLGEQLQVPPMYSAIKVDGKKLYDLARNNKEIEIDARKINILSIERLSDINEEFEFKFKTKVSKGTYIRSLCNDLGIRLNSYGIVKELFRTKSGKFSVEEAFSIDDIKNNNYRIIEMIDLIDLEKIEVNKIVYEKIIDGKMLKKDEVNYPKDNEVALIYNNKLVAIYYYDENMDRYKARRVWN
;
A
#
# COMPACT_ATOMS: atom_id res chain seq x y z
N MET A 1 7.65 -2.57 -12.57
CA MET A 1 7.79 -3.01 -13.97
C MET A 1 6.53 -2.54 -14.69
N ASP A 2 6.64 -1.77 -15.76
CA ASP A 2 5.49 -1.16 -16.43
C ASP A 2 5.00 -2.09 -17.56
N ILE A 3 4.03 -2.95 -17.27
CA ILE A 3 3.48 -3.87 -18.28
C ILE A 3 2.61 -3.09 -19.25
N LYS A 4 2.84 -3.26 -20.57
CA LYS A 4 2.09 -2.59 -21.65
C LYS A 4 1.37 -3.56 -22.57
N LEU A 5 1.81 -4.82 -22.61
CA LEU A 5 1.23 -5.90 -23.41
C LEU A 5 1.13 -7.16 -22.56
N VAL A 6 -0.01 -7.83 -22.67
CA VAL A 6 -0.22 -9.16 -22.09
C VAL A 6 -0.53 -10.13 -23.22
N ILE A 7 0.28 -11.18 -23.33
CA ILE A 7 0.09 -12.28 -24.27
C ILE A 7 -0.52 -13.45 -23.49
N PHE A 8 -1.69 -13.92 -23.92
CA PHE A 8 -2.39 -15.04 -23.31
C PHE A 8 -2.30 -16.28 -24.18
N ASP A 9 -2.03 -17.44 -23.57
CA ASP A 9 -2.48 -18.70 -24.15
C ASP A 9 -4.02 -18.80 -24.16
N LEU A 10 -4.57 -19.60 -25.07
CA LEU A 10 -6.00 -19.81 -25.22
C LEU A 10 -6.53 -20.95 -24.35
N ASP A 11 -5.99 -22.15 -24.52
CA ASP A 11 -6.54 -23.42 -24.07
C ASP A 11 -5.95 -23.81 -22.72
N GLY A 12 -6.73 -23.67 -21.64
CA GLY A 12 -6.23 -23.89 -20.28
C GLY A 12 -5.93 -22.59 -19.53
N THR A 13 -5.80 -21.48 -20.27
CA THR A 13 -5.56 -20.15 -19.69
C THR A 13 -6.81 -19.24 -19.77
N LEU A 14 -7.33 -18.96 -20.97
CA LEU A 14 -8.53 -18.15 -21.16
C LEU A 14 -9.81 -18.98 -21.11
N LEU A 15 -9.79 -20.15 -21.74
CA LEU A 15 -10.94 -21.03 -21.92
C LEU A 15 -10.67 -22.42 -21.35
N TYR A 16 -11.68 -22.97 -20.67
CA TYR A 16 -11.74 -24.38 -20.33
C TYR A 16 -12.25 -25.16 -21.54
N THR A 17 -11.34 -25.70 -22.35
CA THR A 17 -11.67 -26.39 -23.63
C THR A 17 -11.55 -27.91 -23.56
N ILE A 18 -10.93 -28.43 -22.50
CA ILE A 18 -10.55 -29.85 -22.42
C ILE A 18 -11.72 -30.82 -22.62
N LYS A 19 -12.94 -30.46 -22.20
CA LYS A 19 -14.10 -31.33 -22.33
C LYS A 19 -14.50 -31.55 -23.79
N ASP A 20 -14.56 -30.50 -24.60
CA ASP A 20 -14.88 -30.65 -26.03
C ASP A 20 -13.76 -31.37 -26.78
N ILE A 21 -12.49 -31.12 -26.39
CA ILE A 21 -11.32 -31.83 -26.94
C ILE A 21 -11.42 -33.33 -26.65
N ASN A 22 -11.69 -33.71 -25.40
CA ASN A 22 -11.80 -35.12 -24.99
C ASN A 22 -12.97 -35.83 -25.69
N ILE A 23 -14.14 -35.17 -25.80
CA ILE A 23 -15.30 -35.74 -26.49
C ILE A 23 -14.98 -35.99 -27.96
N ALA A 24 -14.38 -35.01 -28.66
CA ALA A 24 -14.01 -35.16 -30.05
C ALA A 24 -12.94 -36.24 -30.26
N LEU A 25 -11.97 -36.34 -29.33
CA LEU A 25 -10.94 -37.36 -29.38
C LEU A 25 -11.53 -38.76 -29.18
N ASN A 26 -12.39 -38.95 -28.18
CA ASN A 26 -13.03 -40.24 -27.92
C ASN A 26 -14.02 -40.62 -29.01
N TYR A 27 -14.71 -39.66 -29.64
CA TYR A 27 -15.49 -39.91 -30.84
C TYR A 27 -14.63 -40.52 -31.97
N ALA A 28 -13.47 -39.91 -32.25
CA ALA A 28 -12.56 -40.38 -33.28
C ALA A 28 -11.92 -41.74 -32.94
N LEU A 29 -11.51 -41.96 -31.69
CA LEU A 29 -10.94 -43.23 -31.22
C LEU A 29 -11.97 -44.36 -31.33
N LYS A 30 -13.18 -44.13 -30.83
CA LYS A 30 -14.28 -45.11 -30.86
C LYS A 30 -14.70 -45.46 -32.28
N GLY A 31 -14.80 -44.46 -33.17
CA GLY A 31 -15.09 -44.69 -34.60
C GLY A 31 -14.03 -45.54 -35.31
N ASN A 32 -12.84 -45.66 -34.73
CA ASN A 32 -11.72 -46.47 -35.22
C ASN A 32 -11.47 -47.74 -34.41
N ASN A 33 -12.39 -48.12 -33.51
CA ASN A 33 -12.26 -49.27 -32.60
C ASN A 33 -11.02 -49.22 -31.70
N LEU A 34 -10.62 -48.03 -31.27
CA LEU A 34 -9.53 -47.82 -30.32
C LEU A 34 -10.09 -47.49 -28.92
N GLU A 35 -9.27 -47.72 -27.89
CA GLU A 35 -9.64 -47.40 -26.51
C GLU A 35 -9.81 -45.88 -26.33
N GLU A 36 -10.87 -45.50 -25.63
CA GLU A 36 -11.11 -44.12 -25.22
C GLU A 36 -10.09 -43.67 -24.17
N VAL A 37 -9.80 -42.37 -24.12
CA VAL A 37 -8.94 -41.76 -23.12
C VAL A 37 -9.77 -40.99 -22.10
N SER A 38 -9.36 -41.07 -20.84
CA SER A 38 -9.95 -40.26 -19.78
C SER A 38 -9.68 -38.76 -20.00
N VAL A 39 -10.46 -37.90 -19.35
CA VAL A 39 -10.20 -36.45 -19.36
C VAL A 39 -8.83 -36.14 -18.76
N GLU A 40 -8.43 -36.85 -17.71
CA GLU A 40 -7.13 -36.69 -17.05
C GLU A 40 -5.97 -37.04 -17.97
N GLU A 41 -6.04 -38.14 -18.72
CA GLU A 41 -5.04 -38.48 -19.73
C GLU A 41 -5.01 -37.43 -20.85
N CYS A 42 -6.19 -36.98 -21.29
CA CYS A 42 -6.33 -35.99 -22.35
C CYS A 42 -5.67 -34.64 -21.97
N LEU A 43 -5.77 -34.22 -20.70
CA LEU A 43 -5.12 -32.98 -20.21
C LEU A 43 -3.61 -32.95 -20.53
N TYR A 44 -2.93 -34.08 -20.39
CA TYR A 44 -1.49 -34.22 -20.63
C TYR A 44 -1.10 -34.43 -22.11
N MET A 45 -2.09 -34.52 -22.99
CA MET A 45 -1.90 -34.60 -24.44
C MET A 45 -2.07 -33.24 -25.13
N VAL A 46 -2.76 -32.29 -24.49
CA VAL A 46 -3.03 -30.94 -25.02
C VAL A 46 -1.84 -30.01 -24.76
N GLY A 47 -1.61 -29.07 -25.70
CA GLY A 47 -0.60 -28.01 -25.64
C GLY A 47 0.29 -27.90 -26.90
N SER A 48 0.57 -29.03 -27.56
CA SER A 48 1.51 -29.09 -28.70
C SER A 48 0.84 -29.28 -30.07
N GLY A 49 -0.45 -28.94 -30.18
CA GLY A 49 -1.22 -29.07 -31.42
C GLY A 49 -1.87 -30.44 -31.64
N VAL A 50 -2.68 -30.53 -32.70
CA VAL A 50 -3.52 -31.71 -33.00
C VAL A 50 -2.68 -32.95 -33.31
N ASP A 51 -1.59 -32.81 -34.06
CA ASP A 51 -0.77 -33.97 -34.45
C ASP A 51 -0.15 -34.66 -33.23
N HIS A 52 0.30 -33.87 -32.25
CA HIS A 52 0.80 -34.40 -30.99
C HIS A 52 -0.29 -35.08 -30.15
N LEU A 53 -1.47 -34.46 -30.08
CA LEU A 53 -2.65 -35.02 -29.40
C LEU A 53 -3.00 -36.40 -29.97
N ILE A 54 -3.17 -36.50 -31.30
CA ILE A 54 -3.54 -37.76 -31.95
C ILE A 54 -2.43 -38.79 -31.80
N LYS A 55 -1.16 -38.39 -31.98
CA LYS A 55 -0.02 -39.30 -31.84
C LYS A 55 0.06 -39.92 -30.44
N LYS A 56 -0.20 -39.14 -29.39
CA LYS A 56 -0.26 -39.68 -28.02
C LYS A 56 -1.47 -40.58 -27.80
N ALA A 57 -2.62 -40.22 -28.37
CA ALA A 57 -3.86 -40.97 -28.18
C ALA A 57 -3.84 -42.35 -28.86
N VAL A 58 -3.28 -42.48 -30.06
CA VAL A 58 -3.23 -43.77 -30.78
C VAL A 58 -2.18 -44.74 -30.22
N LYS A 59 -1.26 -44.27 -29.36
CA LYS A 59 -0.19 -45.08 -28.72
C LYS A 59 0.58 -45.89 -29.80
N ASP A 60 0.60 -47.22 -29.68
CA ASP A 60 1.29 -48.12 -30.62
C ASP A 60 0.52 -48.34 -31.94
N ASN A 61 -0.72 -47.85 -32.05
CA ASN A 61 -1.58 -47.99 -33.24
C ASN A 61 -1.33 -46.87 -34.27
N SER A 62 -0.06 -46.59 -34.57
CA SER A 62 0.35 -45.48 -35.45
C SER A 62 -0.28 -45.54 -36.86
N ASN A 63 -0.63 -46.74 -37.34
CA ASN A 63 -1.33 -46.95 -38.61
C ASN A 63 -2.71 -46.25 -38.67
N PHE A 64 -3.32 -45.92 -37.53
CA PHE A 64 -4.62 -45.25 -37.44
C PHE A 64 -4.50 -43.72 -37.37
N PHE A 65 -3.28 -43.16 -37.31
CA PHE A 65 -3.04 -41.74 -37.08
C PHE A 65 -3.84 -40.84 -38.05
N ASP A 66 -3.71 -41.05 -39.36
CA ASP A 66 -4.36 -40.19 -40.36
C ASP A 66 -5.89 -40.27 -40.28
N LYS A 67 -6.44 -41.47 -40.02
CA LYS A 67 -7.88 -41.70 -39.94
C LYS A 67 -8.47 -41.07 -38.68
N VAL A 68 -7.86 -41.29 -37.52
CA VAL A 68 -8.28 -40.69 -36.25
C VAL A 68 -8.15 -39.17 -36.30
N LYS A 69 -7.08 -38.64 -36.91
CA LYS A 69 -6.90 -37.20 -37.11
C LYS A 69 -8.01 -36.59 -37.98
N ALA A 70 -8.34 -37.23 -39.09
CA ALA A 70 -9.43 -36.76 -39.96
C ALA A 70 -10.78 -36.76 -39.24
N ASP A 71 -11.11 -37.84 -38.54
CA ASP A 71 -12.36 -37.98 -37.78
C ASP A 71 -12.45 -36.94 -36.64
N TYR A 72 -11.34 -36.74 -35.91
CA TYR A 72 -11.23 -35.72 -34.87
C TYR A 72 -11.45 -34.31 -35.42
N ILE A 73 -10.75 -33.94 -36.49
CA ILE A 73 -10.86 -32.59 -37.09
C ILE A 73 -12.28 -32.33 -37.55
N ASN A 74 -12.91 -33.28 -38.24
CA ASN A 74 -14.27 -33.14 -38.74
C ASN A 74 -15.27 -32.96 -37.58
N TYR A 75 -15.19 -33.81 -36.56
CA TYR A 75 -16.09 -33.71 -35.41
C TYR A 75 -15.86 -32.42 -34.61
N TYR A 76 -14.60 -32.12 -34.28
CA TYR A 76 -14.22 -30.98 -33.45
C TYR A 76 -14.59 -29.64 -34.11
N LYS A 77 -14.50 -29.55 -35.44
CA LYS A 77 -14.87 -28.33 -36.18
C LYS A 77 -16.31 -27.87 -35.88
N GLU A 78 -17.23 -28.80 -35.69
CA GLU A 78 -18.65 -28.51 -35.42
C GLU A 78 -18.99 -28.44 -33.92
N HIS A 79 -18.17 -29.05 -33.06
CA HIS A 79 -18.50 -29.29 -31.65
C HIS A 79 -17.54 -28.62 -30.64
N ASN A 80 -16.57 -27.80 -31.08
CA ASN A 80 -15.53 -27.20 -30.22
C ASN A 80 -15.98 -26.07 -29.28
N MET A 81 -17.28 -25.73 -29.23
CA MET A 81 -17.82 -24.66 -28.37
C MET A 81 -19.06 -25.11 -27.59
N ILE A 82 -19.30 -26.42 -27.45
CA ILE A 82 -20.49 -26.93 -26.76
C ILE A 82 -20.32 -26.87 -25.25
N HIS A 83 -19.15 -27.26 -24.75
CA HIS A 83 -18.82 -27.23 -23.32
C HIS A 83 -17.70 -26.24 -22.97
N THR A 84 -17.08 -25.64 -23.98
CA THR A 84 -16.08 -24.59 -23.81
C THR A 84 -16.67 -23.35 -23.16
N ASN A 85 -15.98 -22.84 -22.12
CA ASN A 85 -16.36 -21.63 -21.41
C ASN A 85 -15.13 -20.87 -20.90
N PRO A 86 -15.19 -19.53 -20.78
CA PRO A 86 -14.16 -18.77 -20.08
C PRO A 86 -13.99 -19.20 -18.63
N TYR A 87 -12.74 -19.23 -18.15
CA TYR A 87 -12.49 -19.41 -16.73
C TYR A 87 -13.06 -18.25 -15.90
N GLN A 88 -13.35 -18.53 -14.62
CA GLN A 88 -13.92 -17.55 -13.70
C GLN A 88 -13.04 -16.29 -13.62
N GLY A 89 -13.66 -15.13 -13.83
CA GLY A 89 -12.99 -13.82 -13.73
C GLY A 89 -12.24 -13.38 -14.98
N ILE A 90 -12.01 -14.23 -15.99
CA ILE A 90 -11.28 -13.87 -17.22
C ILE A 90 -11.95 -12.69 -17.94
N MET A 91 -13.27 -12.73 -18.13
CA MET A 91 -13.99 -11.62 -18.78
C MET A 91 -13.89 -10.29 -18.03
N HIS A 92 -13.81 -10.34 -16.69
CA HIS A 92 -13.60 -9.13 -15.89
C HIS A 92 -12.17 -8.63 -16.06
N LEU A 93 -11.17 -9.51 -15.91
CA LEU A 93 -9.76 -9.21 -16.10
C LEU A 93 -9.50 -8.53 -17.45
N LEU A 94 -9.94 -9.12 -18.56
CA LEU A 94 -9.70 -8.58 -19.90
C LEU A 94 -10.28 -7.17 -20.08
N LYS A 95 -11.48 -6.93 -19.55
CA LYS A 95 -12.10 -5.60 -19.57
C LYS A 95 -11.31 -4.59 -18.74
N THR A 96 -10.89 -4.97 -17.54
CA THR A 96 -10.10 -4.11 -16.65
C THR A 96 -8.75 -3.77 -17.27
N LEU A 97 -8.06 -4.74 -17.88
CA LEU A 97 -6.80 -4.50 -18.58
C LEU A 97 -6.96 -3.54 -19.77
N LYS A 98 -8.01 -3.70 -20.58
CA LYS A 98 -8.29 -2.75 -21.67
C LYS A 98 -8.59 -1.35 -21.15
N GLN A 99 -9.34 -1.22 -20.06
CA GLN A 99 -9.61 0.07 -19.42
C GLN A 99 -8.33 0.73 -18.88
N ALA A 100 -7.37 -0.06 -18.42
CA ALA A 100 -6.05 0.40 -18.00
C ALA A 100 -5.09 0.71 -19.18
N GLY A 101 -5.55 0.57 -20.43
CA GLY A 101 -4.74 0.88 -21.62
C GLY A 101 -3.76 -0.22 -22.04
N ILE A 102 -3.83 -1.40 -21.43
CA ILE A 102 -2.97 -2.54 -21.72
C ILE A 102 -3.39 -3.19 -23.04
N LYS A 103 -2.41 -3.50 -23.89
CA LYS A 103 -2.62 -4.26 -25.14
C LYS A 103 -2.81 -5.75 -24.85
N LEU A 104 -3.74 -6.38 -25.55
CA LEU A 104 -4.06 -7.80 -25.33
C LEU A 104 -3.84 -8.60 -26.61
N ALA A 105 -3.06 -9.67 -26.50
CA ALA A 105 -2.82 -10.62 -27.58
C ALA A 105 -3.13 -12.06 -27.13
N VAL A 106 -3.54 -12.90 -28.09
CA VAL A 106 -3.63 -14.36 -27.90
C VAL A 106 -2.57 -15.06 -28.72
N LEU A 107 -1.96 -16.11 -28.17
CA LEU A 107 -1.00 -16.96 -28.86
C LEU A 107 -1.31 -18.44 -28.62
N SER A 108 -1.81 -19.12 -29.63
CA SER A 108 -2.28 -20.52 -29.58
C SER A 108 -1.67 -21.38 -30.70
N ASN A 109 -1.53 -22.68 -30.44
CA ASN A 109 -1.17 -23.70 -31.44
C ASN A 109 -2.38 -24.17 -32.27
N LYS A 110 -3.57 -23.62 -32.02
CA LYS A 110 -4.78 -23.87 -32.81
C LYS A 110 -4.72 -23.11 -34.15
N PRO A 111 -5.31 -23.63 -35.25
CA PRO A 111 -5.37 -22.92 -36.53
C PRO A 111 -5.80 -21.46 -36.41
N GLN A 112 -5.20 -20.56 -37.19
CA GLN A 112 -5.49 -19.11 -37.16
C GLN A 112 -6.99 -18.83 -37.24
N ALA A 113 -7.67 -19.34 -38.26
CA ALA A 113 -9.10 -19.11 -38.47
C ALA A 113 -9.95 -19.60 -37.30
N ASP A 114 -9.60 -20.75 -36.72
CA ASP A 114 -10.31 -21.29 -35.58
C ASP A 114 -10.07 -20.47 -34.30
N SER A 115 -8.84 -20.02 -34.09
CA SER A 115 -8.47 -19.18 -32.94
C SER A 115 -9.24 -17.86 -32.99
N GLU A 116 -9.29 -17.22 -34.16
CA GLU A 116 -10.07 -16.00 -34.38
C GLU A 116 -11.57 -16.24 -34.17
N ALA A 117 -12.12 -17.35 -34.67
CA ALA A 117 -13.53 -17.69 -34.49
C ALA A 117 -13.90 -17.83 -33.01
N VAL A 118 -13.06 -18.53 -32.22
CA VAL A 118 -13.25 -18.70 -30.77
C VAL A 118 -13.14 -17.35 -30.04
N ILE A 119 -12.13 -16.55 -30.34
CA ILE A 119 -11.95 -15.22 -29.72
C ILE A 119 -13.11 -14.29 -30.05
N ASN A 120 -13.58 -14.29 -31.29
CA ASN A 120 -14.73 -13.49 -31.71
C ASN A 120 -16.03 -13.95 -31.04
N HIS A 121 -16.17 -15.25 -30.74
CA HIS A 121 -17.34 -15.77 -30.05
C HIS A 121 -17.37 -15.34 -28.57
N TYR A 122 -16.30 -15.59 -27.82
CA TYR A 122 -16.29 -15.40 -26.36
C TYR A 122 -15.81 -14.02 -25.89
N PHE A 123 -14.94 -13.36 -26.67
CA PHE A 123 -14.20 -12.16 -26.26
C PHE A 123 -14.23 -11.06 -27.33
N ASN A 124 -15.34 -10.98 -28.09
CA ASN A 124 -15.48 -10.04 -29.20
C ASN A 124 -15.02 -8.62 -28.86
N GLY A 125 -14.08 -8.09 -29.64
CA GLY A 125 -13.54 -6.73 -29.49
C GLY A 125 -12.57 -6.51 -28.32
N LEU A 126 -12.28 -7.53 -27.51
CA LEU A 126 -11.36 -7.40 -26.38
C LEU A 126 -9.89 -7.58 -26.75
N PHE A 127 -9.58 -8.43 -27.72
CA PHE A 127 -8.18 -8.65 -28.15
C PHE A 127 -7.79 -7.74 -29.29
N ASP A 128 -6.54 -7.28 -29.27
CA ASP A 128 -5.95 -6.42 -30.29
C ASP A 128 -5.20 -7.24 -31.36
N TYR A 129 -4.77 -8.46 -31.02
CA TYR A 129 -4.10 -9.39 -31.94
C TYR A 129 -4.34 -10.85 -31.55
N VAL A 130 -4.49 -11.73 -32.55
CA VAL A 130 -4.63 -13.18 -32.35
C VAL A 130 -3.61 -13.89 -33.23
N ALA A 131 -2.72 -14.67 -32.62
CA ALA A 131 -1.73 -15.50 -33.28
C ALA A 131 -2.10 -16.99 -33.13
N GLY A 132 -2.64 -17.59 -34.18
CA GLY A 132 -2.83 -19.03 -34.30
C GLY A 132 -1.81 -19.65 -35.26
N SER A 133 -1.87 -20.97 -35.42
CA SER A 133 -1.01 -21.70 -36.35
C SER A 133 -1.36 -21.39 -37.82
N LYS A 134 -0.33 -21.21 -38.65
CA LYS A 134 -0.43 -20.99 -40.10
C LYS A 134 0.83 -21.50 -40.79
N ASP A 135 0.73 -21.79 -42.08
CA ASP A 135 1.85 -22.31 -42.87
C ASP A 135 3.06 -21.37 -42.81
N GLY A 136 4.25 -21.96 -42.64
CA GLY A 136 5.51 -21.22 -42.56
C GLY A 136 5.81 -20.58 -41.20
N VAL A 137 4.96 -20.76 -40.19
CA VAL A 137 5.20 -20.31 -38.81
C VAL A 137 5.30 -21.52 -37.90
N LYS A 138 6.41 -21.66 -37.18
CA LYS A 138 6.55 -22.77 -36.24
C LYS A 138 5.64 -22.58 -35.01
N LEU A 139 5.13 -23.69 -34.50
CA LEU A 139 4.28 -23.76 -33.32
C LEU A 139 5.08 -23.48 -32.04
N LYS A 140 4.38 -23.09 -30.96
CA LYS A 140 4.96 -23.10 -29.61
C LYS A 140 5.60 -24.45 -29.31
N PRO A 141 6.80 -24.49 -28.69
CA PRO A 141 7.46 -23.41 -27.96
C PRO A 141 8.45 -22.55 -28.77
N GLU A 142 8.41 -22.62 -30.10
CA GLU A 142 9.24 -21.78 -30.96
C GLU A 142 8.77 -20.31 -30.90
N ILE A 143 9.69 -19.37 -31.15
CA ILE A 143 9.45 -17.94 -30.93
C ILE A 143 8.78 -17.22 -32.09
N ASP A 144 8.58 -17.88 -33.23
CA ASP A 144 8.10 -17.28 -34.48
C ASP A 144 6.80 -16.50 -34.29
N ALA A 145 5.80 -17.12 -33.65
CA ALA A 145 4.52 -16.47 -33.37
C ALA A 145 4.65 -15.33 -32.35
N THR A 146 5.52 -15.49 -31.34
CA THR A 146 5.78 -14.45 -30.34
C THR A 146 6.42 -13.22 -30.98
N ASN A 147 7.39 -13.40 -31.88
CA ASN A 147 8.02 -12.30 -32.61
C ASN A 147 7.01 -11.55 -33.47
N GLN A 148 6.06 -12.24 -34.11
CA GLN A 148 4.99 -11.56 -34.87
C GLN A 148 4.12 -10.67 -33.98
N VAL A 149 3.80 -11.12 -32.75
CA VAL A 149 3.07 -10.30 -31.78
C VAL A 149 3.90 -9.08 -31.40
N LEU A 150 5.18 -9.26 -31.06
CA LEU A 150 6.07 -8.16 -30.67
C LEU A 150 6.26 -7.14 -31.79
N ASP A 151 6.46 -7.59 -33.03
CA ASP A 151 6.63 -6.74 -34.22
C ASP A 151 5.37 -5.93 -34.53
N TYR A 152 4.18 -6.51 -34.30
CA TYR A 152 2.91 -5.83 -34.49
C TYR A 152 2.74 -4.66 -33.50
N PHE A 153 3.02 -4.88 -32.21
CA PHE A 153 2.83 -3.86 -31.18
C PHE A 153 4.01 -2.89 -31.02
N LYS A 154 5.22 -3.27 -31.47
CA LYS A 154 6.46 -2.50 -31.28
C LYS A 154 6.72 -2.14 -29.82
N ILE A 155 6.53 -3.11 -28.92
CA ILE A 155 6.71 -2.96 -27.47
C ILE A 155 7.99 -3.69 -27.05
N ASP A 156 8.75 -3.10 -26.13
CA ASP A 156 9.93 -3.71 -25.54
C ASP A 156 9.53 -4.98 -24.75
N LYS A 157 10.32 -6.04 -24.87
CA LYS A 157 10.11 -7.32 -24.18
C LYS A 157 9.99 -7.15 -22.66
N ASP A 158 10.71 -6.19 -22.08
CA ASP A 158 10.65 -5.89 -20.64
C ASP A 158 9.28 -5.35 -20.19
N ASN A 159 8.43 -4.93 -21.12
CA ASN A 159 7.06 -4.46 -20.87
C ASN A 159 5.99 -5.52 -21.23
N VAL A 160 6.38 -6.77 -21.46
CA VAL A 160 5.46 -7.84 -21.88
C VAL A 160 5.35 -8.92 -20.82
N LEU A 161 4.11 -9.23 -20.43
CA LEU A 161 3.79 -10.38 -19.59
C LEU A 161 3.17 -11.48 -20.46
N TYR A 162 3.75 -12.67 -20.42
CA TYR A 162 3.16 -13.87 -21.01
C TYR A 162 2.39 -14.64 -19.93
N LEU A 163 1.15 -15.04 -20.21
CA LEU A 163 0.31 -15.85 -19.32
C LEU A 163 -0.03 -17.17 -19.99
N GLY A 164 0.25 -18.27 -19.29
CA GLY A 164 -0.01 -19.63 -19.76
C GLY A 164 -0.05 -20.64 -18.63
N ASP A 165 -0.65 -21.81 -18.87
CA ASP A 165 -0.83 -22.86 -17.87
C ASP A 165 -0.04 -24.14 -18.16
N SER A 166 0.67 -24.21 -19.29
CA SER A 166 1.41 -25.41 -19.70
C SER A 166 2.94 -25.25 -19.70
N ASP A 167 3.63 -26.38 -19.74
CA ASP A 167 5.07 -26.47 -19.95
C ASP A 167 5.51 -25.87 -21.30
N ILE A 168 4.65 -25.97 -22.32
CA ILE A 168 4.86 -25.38 -23.64
C ILE A 168 4.84 -23.84 -23.55
N ASP A 169 3.92 -23.27 -22.77
CA ASP A 169 3.83 -21.82 -22.57
C ASP A 169 5.04 -21.28 -21.83
N LEU A 170 5.45 -21.98 -20.77
CA LEU A 170 6.66 -21.67 -20.00
C LEU A 170 7.89 -21.64 -20.91
N LEU A 171 8.07 -22.67 -21.75
CA LEU A 171 9.18 -22.72 -22.70
C LEU A 171 9.08 -21.61 -23.75
N THR A 172 7.88 -21.30 -24.24
CA THR A 172 7.65 -20.20 -25.21
C THR A 172 8.10 -18.86 -24.64
N ALA A 173 7.64 -18.51 -23.44
CA ALA A 173 7.98 -17.25 -22.78
C ALA A 173 9.49 -17.16 -22.51
N LYS A 174 10.09 -18.25 -22.02
CA LYS A 174 11.54 -18.32 -21.77
C LYS A 174 12.37 -18.18 -23.05
N ASN A 175 12.01 -18.89 -24.12
CA ASN A 175 12.69 -18.81 -25.41
C ASN A 175 12.61 -17.41 -26.01
N ALA A 176 11.48 -16.72 -25.80
CA ALA A 176 11.29 -15.34 -26.24
C ALA A 176 11.91 -14.29 -25.31
N SER A 177 12.40 -14.70 -24.14
CA SER A 177 12.89 -13.84 -23.05
C SER A 177 11.83 -12.86 -22.55
N LEU A 178 10.62 -13.36 -22.29
CA LEU A 178 9.51 -12.60 -21.73
C LEU A 178 9.26 -13.00 -20.27
N LEU A 179 8.70 -12.07 -19.49
CA LEU A 179 8.22 -12.36 -18.13
C LEU A 179 7.09 -13.40 -18.20
N MET A 180 7.27 -14.54 -17.52
CA MET A 180 6.32 -15.65 -17.54
C MET A 180 5.46 -15.69 -16.27
N GLY A 181 4.14 -15.59 -16.43
CA GLY A 181 3.16 -15.84 -15.39
C GLY A 181 2.41 -17.16 -15.60
N ALA A 182 2.59 -18.10 -14.66
CA ALA A 182 1.92 -19.38 -14.65
C ALA A 182 0.49 -19.29 -14.08
N CYS A 183 -0.49 -19.74 -14.87
CA CYS A 183 -1.91 -19.79 -14.51
C CYS A 183 -2.26 -21.13 -13.84
N LEU A 184 -2.39 -21.15 -12.51
CA LEU A 184 -2.58 -22.37 -11.72
C LEU A 184 -4.02 -22.92 -11.72
N TRP A 185 -4.95 -22.22 -12.37
CA TRP A 185 -6.30 -22.72 -12.62
C TRP A 185 -6.41 -23.60 -13.88
N GLY A 186 -5.35 -23.66 -14.69
CA GLY A 186 -5.32 -24.42 -15.93
C GLY A 186 -4.96 -25.89 -15.75
N TYR A 187 -4.34 -26.47 -16.77
CA TYR A 187 -4.17 -27.92 -16.93
C TYR A 187 -2.99 -28.51 -16.16
N ARG A 188 -1.93 -27.74 -15.86
CA ARG A 188 -0.75 -28.24 -15.14
C ARG A 188 -0.73 -27.83 -13.68
N LYS A 189 -0.13 -28.68 -12.86
CA LYS A 189 0.13 -28.38 -11.44
C LYS A 189 1.34 -27.48 -11.31
N LYS A 190 1.40 -26.71 -10.22
CA LYS A 190 2.51 -25.80 -9.90
C LYS A 190 3.91 -26.45 -10.02
N CYS A 191 4.06 -27.69 -9.57
CA CYS A 191 5.34 -28.43 -9.63
C CYS A 191 5.82 -28.73 -11.06
N GLU A 192 4.93 -28.70 -12.05
CA GLU A 192 5.23 -28.95 -13.46
C GLU A 192 5.62 -27.66 -14.20
N LEU A 193 5.31 -26.51 -13.60
CA LEU A 193 5.63 -25.16 -14.12
C LEU A 193 6.85 -24.55 -13.39
N ASN A 194 7.76 -25.41 -12.93
CA ASN A 194 9.01 -25.00 -12.29
C ASN A 194 9.84 -24.18 -13.29
N GLY A 195 9.99 -22.89 -13.02
CA GLY A 195 10.73 -21.95 -13.87
C GLY A 195 9.91 -20.76 -14.36
N ALA A 196 8.61 -20.69 -14.08
CA ALA A 196 7.84 -19.45 -14.26
C ALA A 196 8.31 -18.37 -13.27
N ASP A 197 8.30 -17.11 -13.69
CA ASP A 197 8.70 -15.97 -12.85
C ASP A 197 7.62 -15.64 -11.82
N LEU A 198 6.35 -15.81 -12.20
CA LEU A 198 5.18 -15.50 -11.41
C LEU A 198 4.19 -16.67 -11.41
N PHE A 199 3.39 -16.76 -10.35
CA PHE A 199 2.35 -17.79 -10.19
C PHE A 199 1.04 -17.14 -9.77
N PHE A 200 -0.04 -17.45 -10.47
CA PHE A 200 -1.36 -16.89 -10.22
C PHE A 200 -2.38 -18.00 -9.98
N ASN A 201 -3.08 -17.95 -8.84
CA ASN A 201 -4.17 -18.87 -8.52
C ASN A 201 -5.52 -18.42 -9.09
N SER A 202 -5.63 -17.16 -9.52
CA SER A 202 -6.85 -16.62 -10.10
C SER A 202 -6.60 -15.46 -11.05
N ALA A 203 -7.57 -15.19 -11.93
CA ALA A 203 -7.57 -14.00 -12.78
C ALA A 203 -7.51 -12.68 -11.96
N LYS A 204 -8.00 -12.67 -10.72
CA LYS A 204 -7.94 -11.50 -9.85
C LYS A 204 -6.51 -11.19 -9.38
N GLU A 205 -5.69 -12.22 -9.15
CA GLU A 205 -4.29 -12.01 -8.81
C GLU A 205 -3.51 -11.43 -9.99
N VAL A 206 -3.82 -11.84 -11.23
CA VAL A 206 -3.27 -11.24 -12.44
C VAL A 206 -3.68 -9.77 -12.54
N GLU A 207 -4.96 -9.47 -12.35
CA GLU A 207 -5.47 -8.09 -12.34
C GLU A 207 -4.73 -7.25 -11.31
N ASN A 208 -4.57 -7.76 -10.08
CA ASN A 208 -3.85 -7.07 -9.02
C ASN A 208 -2.38 -6.85 -9.40
N TYR A 209 -1.74 -7.83 -10.03
CA TYR A 209 -0.35 -7.72 -10.43
C TYR A 209 -0.13 -6.72 -11.58
N ILE A 210 -1.08 -6.57 -12.50
CA ILE A 210 -0.90 -5.70 -13.67
C ILE A 210 -1.47 -4.30 -13.42
N VAL A 211 -2.67 -4.24 -12.85
CA VAL A 211 -3.44 -2.99 -12.65
C VAL A 211 -3.13 -2.41 -11.27
N ASN A 212 -3.03 -3.25 -10.23
CA ASN A 212 -2.80 -2.78 -8.86
C ASN A 212 -1.32 -2.70 -8.46
N ASN A 213 -0.36 -3.15 -9.28
CA ASN A 213 1.05 -2.77 -9.11
C ASN A 213 1.36 -1.34 -9.58
N ASN A 214 0.38 -0.61 -10.13
CA ASN A 214 0.41 0.86 -10.19
C ASN A 214 -0.36 1.50 -9.01
N HIS A 215 -0.72 0.72 -8.00
CA HIS A 215 -1.47 1.10 -6.81
C HIS A 215 -1.01 0.26 -5.60
N LEU A 216 0.22 0.51 -5.14
CA LEU A 216 0.75 -0.07 -3.90
C LEU A 216 -0.12 0.40 -2.73
N LEU A 217 -0.84 -0.51 -2.07
CA LEU A 217 -1.39 -0.25 -0.75
C LEU A 217 -0.21 -0.13 0.21
N VAL A 218 0.06 1.08 0.69
CA VAL A 218 1.21 1.33 1.57
C VAL A 218 0.76 1.65 2.99
N ASN A 219 1.34 0.94 3.96
CA ASN A 219 1.13 1.18 5.38
C ASN A 219 2.42 1.76 5.97
N GLY A 220 2.35 2.95 6.56
CA GLY A 220 3.55 3.59 7.12
C GLY A 220 3.34 5.05 7.46
N ALA A 221 4.43 5.81 7.58
CA ALA A 221 4.35 7.26 7.75
C ALA A 221 5.25 8.03 6.79
N ILE A 222 4.86 9.25 6.49
CA ILE A 222 5.72 10.26 5.87
C ILE A 222 5.98 11.34 6.91
N ILE A 223 7.25 11.71 7.07
CA ILE A 223 7.63 12.87 7.88
C ILE A 223 7.50 14.09 6.98
N TYR A 224 6.50 14.92 7.24
CA TYR A 224 6.17 16.06 6.38
C TYR A 224 6.65 17.36 7.01
N ASN A 225 7.33 18.21 6.25
CA ASN A 225 7.68 19.56 6.67
C ASN A 225 6.52 20.51 6.34
N LYS A 226 5.62 20.74 7.30
CA LYS A 226 4.43 21.57 7.08
C LYS A 226 4.83 23.02 6.81
N PRO A 227 4.44 23.62 5.68
CA PRO A 227 4.64 25.05 5.46
C PRO A 227 3.70 25.89 6.33
N LYS A 228 4.00 27.18 6.45
CA LYS A 228 3.18 28.14 7.18
C LYS A 228 1.90 28.42 6.38
N GLY A 229 0.80 28.70 7.08
CA GLY A 229 -0.45 29.18 6.50
C GLY A 229 -1.49 28.10 6.20
N ILE A 230 -1.11 26.82 6.19
CA ILE A 230 -2.06 25.71 6.00
C ILE A 230 -2.38 25.01 7.31
N THR A 231 -3.59 24.46 7.45
CA THR A 231 -3.90 23.60 8.60
C THR A 231 -3.23 22.23 8.45
N SER A 232 -3.13 21.47 9.55
CA SER A 232 -2.69 20.07 9.46
C SER A 232 -3.63 19.20 8.62
N GLN A 233 -4.93 19.55 8.56
CA GLN A 233 -5.90 18.81 7.76
C GLN A 233 -5.73 19.07 6.27
N ASP A 234 -5.47 20.32 5.89
CA ASP A 234 -5.20 20.69 4.49
C ASP A 234 -3.97 19.93 3.98
N ALA A 235 -2.91 19.86 4.79
CA ALA A 235 -1.72 19.07 4.48
C ALA A 235 -2.06 17.60 4.19
N LEU A 236 -2.96 16.97 4.97
CA LEU A 236 -3.38 15.59 4.71
C LEU A 236 -4.11 15.44 3.37
N ILE A 237 -4.94 16.41 3.01
CA ILE A 237 -5.69 16.40 1.76
C ILE A 237 -4.72 16.48 0.58
N ASP A 238 -3.79 17.44 0.62
CA ASP A 238 -2.79 17.64 -0.43
C ASP A 238 -1.88 16.41 -0.58
N ILE A 239 -1.37 15.89 0.54
CA ILE A 239 -0.49 14.71 0.53
C ILE A 239 -1.25 13.49 -0.01
N LYS A 240 -2.49 13.25 0.43
CA LYS A 240 -3.30 12.14 -0.09
C LYS A 240 -3.50 12.26 -1.60
N HIS A 241 -3.80 13.46 -2.08
CA HIS A 241 -3.97 13.72 -3.51
C HIS A 241 -2.70 13.36 -4.29
N GLU A 242 -1.53 13.88 -3.87
CA GLU A 242 -0.27 13.64 -4.58
C GLU A 242 0.18 12.17 -4.51
N LEU A 243 0.06 11.52 -3.35
CA LEU A 243 0.39 10.09 -3.24
C LEU A 243 -0.52 9.21 -4.11
N THR A 244 -1.81 9.54 -4.21
CA THR A 244 -2.74 8.82 -5.08
C THR A 244 -2.41 9.04 -6.54
N ARG A 245 -2.07 10.27 -6.93
CA ARG A 245 -1.58 10.62 -8.27
C ARG A 245 -0.29 9.87 -8.63
N ASN A 246 0.57 9.65 -7.65
CA ASN A 246 1.81 8.87 -7.78
C ASN A 246 1.60 7.34 -7.79
N GLY A 247 0.36 6.86 -7.81
CA GLY A 247 0.07 5.43 -7.89
C GLY A 247 0.13 4.71 -6.54
N LEU A 248 -0.19 5.36 -5.43
CA LEU A 248 -0.40 4.69 -4.14
C LEU A 248 -1.89 4.59 -3.80
N VAL A 249 -2.30 3.51 -3.14
CA VAL A 249 -3.65 3.41 -2.57
C VAL A 249 -3.63 3.97 -1.16
N ILE A 250 -4.27 5.13 -0.96
CA ILE A 250 -4.43 5.76 0.34
C ILE A 250 -5.91 5.73 0.74
N GLU A 251 -6.34 4.63 1.33
CA GLU A 251 -7.70 4.47 1.85
C GLU A 251 -7.93 5.40 3.04
N LYS A 252 -6.94 5.47 3.95
CA LYS A 252 -7.00 6.26 5.17
C LYS A 252 -5.72 7.06 5.36
N ILE A 253 -5.87 8.30 5.82
CA ILE A 253 -4.74 9.17 6.16
C ILE A 253 -5.04 9.90 7.47
N GLY A 254 -4.00 10.11 8.28
CA GLY A 254 -4.09 10.82 9.56
C GLY A 254 -2.77 11.48 9.93
N HIS A 255 -2.72 12.16 11.07
CA HIS A 255 -1.47 12.71 11.61
C HIS A 255 -1.30 12.37 13.11
N ALA A 256 -0.06 12.36 13.59
CA ALA A 256 0.27 12.10 15.00
C ALA A 256 0.70 13.38 15.74
N GLY A 257 -0.19 14.37 15.78
CA GLY A 257 0.02 15.64 16.50
C GLY A 257 -0.15 16.87 15.63
N THR A 258 -1.23 17.62 15.89
CA THR A 258 -1.59 18.82 15.14
C THR A 258 -0.50 19.90 15.25
N LEU A 259 -0.25 20.59 14.14
CA LEU A 259 0.41 21.89 14.08
C LEU A 259 -0.61 22.98 13.73
N ASP A 260 -0.56 24.09 14.46
CA ASP A 260 -1.35 25.28 14.18
C ASP A 260 -0.97 25.87 12.79
N PRO A 261 -1.85 26.65 12.14
CA PRO A 261 -1.56 27.22 10.81
C PRO A 261 -0.29 28.07 10.77
N LEU A 262 -0.03 28.86 11.81
CA LEU A 262 1.19 29.67 11.92
C LEU A 262 2.47 28.85 12.05
N ALA A 263 2.36 27.59 12.46
CA ALA A 263 3.48 26.74 12.80
C ALA A 263 4.00 26.01 11.56
N THR A 264 5.31 25.81 11.53
CA THR A 264 6.02 25.06 10.49
C THR A 264 6.75 23.85 11.08
N GLY A 265 7.28 22.99 10.21
CA GLY A 265 8.15 21.88 10.61
C GLY A 265 7.44 20.54 10.66
N VAL A 266 8.00 19.63 11.45
CA VAL A 266 7.69 18.19 11.41
C VAL A 266 6.22 17.90 11.70
N LEU A 267 5.52 17.26 10.76
CA LEU A 267 4.19 16.67 10.91
C LEU A 267 4.28 15.20 10.50
N ILE A 268 4.05 14.28 11.43
CA ILE A 268 4.07 12.84 11.15
C ILE A 268 2.71 12.48 10.52
N VAL A 269 2.73 12.14 9.23
CA VAL A 269 1.55 11.78 8.43
C VAL A 269 1.47 10.26 8.33
N LEU A 270 0.39 9.67 8.82
CA LEU A 270 0.17 8.23 8.90
C LEU A 270 -0.73 7.76 7.75
N LEU A 271 -0.30 6.69 7.08
CA LEU A 271 -0.97 6.10 5.92
C LEU A 271 -1.62 4.76 6.30
N ASN A 272 -2.86 4.58 5.86
CA ASN A 272 -3.65 3.35 5.97
C ASN A 272 -3.62 2.74 7.39
N GLU A 273 -3.09 1.53 7.53
CA GLU A 273 -3.08 0.79 8.79
C GLU A 273 -2.19 1.42 9.87
N ALA A 274 -1.19 2.22 9.48
CA ALA A 274 -0.34 2.95 10.41
C ALA A 274 -1.11 4.03 11.18
N THR A 275 -2.28 4.48 10.70
CA THR A 275 -3.13 5.43 11.44
C THR A 275 -3.59 4.90 12.81
N LYS A 276 -3.55 3.57 13.01
CA LYS A 276 -3.84 2.90 14.28
C LYS A 276 -2.72 3.07 15.32
N LEU A 277 -1.52 3.52 14.90
CA LEU A 277 -0.35 3.76 15.77
C LEU A 277 -0.29 5.19 16.34
N SER A 278 -1.24 6.06 15.98
CA SER A 278 -1.20 7.49 16.34
C SER A 278 -1.02 7.76 17.84
N ASN A 279 -1.62 6.95 18.72
CA ASN A 279 -1.54 7.13 20.16
C ASN A 279 -0.12 6.93 20.73
N TYR A 280 0.67 6.03 20.14
CA TYR A 280 2.05 5.78 20.56
C TYR A 280 2.94 6.96 20.21
N ILE A 281 2.80 7.47 18.99
CA ILE A 281 3.59 8.59 18.47
C ILE A 281 3.18 9.93 19.12
N LEU A 282 1.88 10.12 19.36
CA LEU A 282 1.37 11.28 20.09
C LEU A 282 1.94 11.38 21.51
N ALA A 283 2.33 10.24 22.11
CA ALA A 283 2.82 10.20 23.47
C ALA A 283 4.25 10.73 23.64
N GLU A 284 5.02 10.79 22.56
CA GLU A 284 6.44 11.16 22.60
C GLU A 284 6.66 12.64 22.91
N ASP A 285 7.89 13.03 23.25
CA ASP A 285 8.26 14.43 23.43
C ASP A 285 8.34 15.17 22.09
N LYS A 286 8.25 16.50 22.13
CA LYS A 286 8.36 17.38 20.96
C LYS A 286 9.42 18.46 21.22
N GLU A 287 10.08 18.90 20.15
CA GLU A 287 11.07 19.99 20.21
C GLU A 287 10.63 21.14 19.31
N TYR A 288 10.76 22.37 19.82
CA TYR A 288 10.33 23.58 19.15
C TYR A 288 11.42 24.65 19.21
N ILE A 289 11.49 25.46 18.16
CA ILE A 289 12.08 26.79 18.18
C ILE A 289 10.94 27.79 17.97
N THR A 290 10.87 28.82 18.80
CA THR A 290 9.82 29.84 18.69
C THR A 290 10.39 31.23 18.86
N THR A 291 9.80 32.18 18.13
CA THR A 291 9.98 33.61 18.34
C THR A 291 8.84 34.10 19.22
N CYS A 292 9.16 34.59 20.43
CA CYS A 292 8.20 35.18 21.35
C CYS A 292 8.25 36.70 21.22
N LYS A 293 7.09 37.34 21.05
CA LYS A 293 6.95 38.80 21.03
C LYS A 293 6.32 39.27 22.33
N LEU A 294 7.00 40.17 23.03
CA LEU A 294 6.52 40.75 24.28
C LEU A 294 5.69 42.02 24.05
N GLY A 295 4.92 42.39 25.06
CA GLY A 295 4.20 43.67 25.14
C GLY A 295 2.81 43.70 24.53
N ILE A 296 2.36 42.61 23.90
CA ILE A 296 0.99 42.49 23.38
C ILE A 296 0.34 41.18 23.82
N LYS A 297 -0.98 41.23 24.02
CA LYS A 297 -1.83 40.07 24.29
C LYS A 297 -2.82 39.91 23.14
N THR A 298 -2.98 38.68 22.66
CA THR A 298 -4.00 38.33 21.67
C THR A 298 -4.98 37.30 22.24
N ASP A 299 -6.15 37.16 21.60
CA ASP A 299 -7.17 36.16 21.95
C ASP A 299 -6.73 34.70 21.67
N THR A 300 -5.77 34.50 20.76
CA THR A 300 -5.23 33.17 20.39
C THR A 300 -3.86 32.85 21.00
N TYR A 301 -3.22 33.84 21.64
CA TYR A 301 -1.82 33.81 22.10
C TYR A 301 -0.77 33.63 20.99
N ASP A 302 -1.15 33.94 19.75
CA ASP A 302 -0.25 34.05 18.61
C ASP A 302 -0.51 35.34 17.83
N ILE A 303 0.35 35.62 16.86
CA ILE A 303 0.32 36.85 16.05
C ILE A 303 -0.90 36.93 15.10
N ASP A 304 -1.56 35.81 14.81
CA ASP A 304 -2.72 35.78 13.92
C ASP A 304 -4.02 36.15 14.68
N GLY A 305 -3.95 36.21 16.01
CA GLY A 305 -5.05 36.64 16.88
C GLY A 305 -5.29 38.14 16.89
N LYS A 306 -6.46 38.54 17.38
CA LYS A 306 -6.80 39.94 17.59
C LYS A 306 -6.11 40.45 18.85
N VAL A 307 -5.45 41.60 18.74
CA VAL A 307 -4.85 42.27 19.90
C VAL A 307 -5.96 42.71 20.85
N VAL A 308 -5.92 42.19 22.09
CA VAL A 308 -6.88 42.50 23.14
C VAL A 308 -6.31 43.42 24.20
N ASP A 309 -4.98 43.44 24.36
CA ASP A 309 -4.31 44.31 25.34
C ASP A 309 -2.84 44.55 24.96
N LYS A 310 -2.24 45.61 25.52
CA LYS A 310 -0.83 45.96 25.37
C LYS A 310 -0.23 46.38 26.70
N LYS A 311 1.05 46.09 26.90
CA LYS A 311 1.78 46.44 28.13
C LYS A 311 3.21 46.84 27.79
N THR A 312 3.74 47.82 28.52
CA THR A 312 5.14 48.26 28.36
C THR A 312 6.09 47.10 28.63
N VAL A 313 7.19 47.02 27.87
CA VAL A 313 8.21 45.99 28.03
C VAL A 313 9.44 46.61 28.68
N ASN A 314 9.72 46.21 29.92
CA ASN A 314 10.92 46.60 30.67
C ASN A 314 11.69 45.33 31.07
N VAL A 315 12.19 44.59 30.08
CA VAL A 315 12.82 43.28 30.27
C VAL A 315 14.27 43.32 29.81
N THR A 316 15.18 42.84 30.66
CA THR A 316 16.60 42.64 30.32
C THR A 316 16.85 41.18 29.95
N ASN A 317 17.90 40.90 29.17
CA ASN A 317 18.27 39.52 28.83
C ASN A 317 18.52 38.66 30.07
N LYS A 318 19.11 39.24 31.13
CA LYS A 318 19.32 38.55 32.42
C LYS A 318 18.00 38.13 33.08
N LEU A 319 17.03 39.05 33.17
CA LEU A 319 15.71 38.75 33.73
C LEU A 319 14.97 37.70 32.90
N LEU A 320 15.11 37.77 31.57
CA LEU A 320 14.54 36.79 30.66
C LEU A 320 15.12 35.39 30.90
N ASP A 321 16.44 35.25 31.02
CA ASP A 321 17.10 33.97 31.30
C ASP A 321 16.67 33.39 32.66
N GLU A 322 16.63 34.22 33.70
CA GLU A 322 16.14 33.83 35.03
C GLU A 322 14.68 33.34 34.95
N THR A 323 13.83 34.03 34.19
CA THR A 323 12.40 33.69 34.08
C THR A 323 12.17 32.42 33.24
N LEU A 324 12.93 32.21 32.15
CA LEU A 324 12.86 30.99 31.35
C LEU A 324 13.19 29.75 32.19
N ASN A 325 14.23 29.84 33.03
CA ASN A 325 14.64 28.74 33.90
C ASN A 325 13.56 28.31 34.91
N LEU A 326 12.65 29.20 35.30
CA LEU A 326 11.52 28.87 36.19
C LEU A 326 10.49 27.93 35.55
N PHE A 327 10.50 27.78 34.22
CA PHE A 327 9.62 26.86 33.50
C PHE A 327 10.19 25.45 33.41
N LEU A 328 11.45 25.19 33.77
CA LEU A 328 12.01 23.85 33.69
C LEU A 328 11.31 22.88 34.65
N GLY A 329 11.03 21.68 34.17
CA GLY A 329 10.41 20.60 34.95
C GLY A 329 8.88 20.55 34.84
N GLU A 330 8.30 19.80 35.78
CA GLU A 330 6.85 19.53 35.80
C GLU A 330 6.07 20.74 36.28
N GLN A 331 5.00 21.09 35.56
CA GLN A 331 4.11 22.17 35.94
C GLN A 331 2.69 21.98 35.39
N LEU A 332 1.77 22.80 35.89
CA LEU A 332 0.42 22.89 35.37
C LEU A 332 0.35 24.01 34.34
N GLN A 333 -0.21 23.71 33.17
CA GLN A 333 -0.46 24.67 32.11
C GLN A 333 -1.93 24.68 31.74
N VAL A 334 -2.52 25.87 31.61
CA VAL A 334 -3.86 26.04 31.05
C VAL A 334 -3.74 26.09 29.51
N PRO A 335 -4.38 25.15 28.78
CA PRO A 335 -4.42 25.19 27.32
C PRO A 335 -5.06 26.48 26.79
N PRO A 336 -4.69 26.96 25.59
CA PRO A 336 -5.36 28.10 24.98
C PRO A 336 -6.79 27.74 24.58
N MET A 337 -7.68 28.73 24.61
CA MET A 337 -9.09 28.56 24.24
C MET A 337 -9.26 28.08 22.79
N TYR A 338 -8.39 28.54 21.88
CA TYR A 338 -8.31 28.06 20.51
C TYR A 338 -7.41 26.80 20.42
N SER A 339 -7.96 25.64 20.82
CA SER A 339 -7.28 24.34 20.76
C SER A 339 -8.20 23.21 20.27
N ALA A 340 -7.61 22.09 19.84
CA ALA A 340 -8.32 20.91 19.35
C ALA A 340 -8.88 20.00 20.46
N ILE A 341 -8.67 20.34 21.73
CA ILE A 341 -9.18 19.59 22.89
C ILE A 341 -10.71 19.54 22.83
N LYS A 342 -11.31 18.41 23.21
CA LYS A 342 -12.76 18.27 23.33
C LYS A 342 -13.23 18.46 24.77
N VAL A 343 -14.27 19.28 24.96
CA VAL A 343 -15.06 19.41 26.19
C VAL A 343 -16.50 19.06 25.82
N ASP A 344 -17.11 18.12 26.55
CA ASP A 344 -18.45 17.57 26.25
C ASP A 344 -18.63 17.12 24.79
N GLY A 345 -17.58 16.50 24.23
CA GLY A 345 -17.56 15.99 22.86
C GLY A 345 -17.34 17.03 21.75
N LYS A 346 -17.33 18.33 22.05
CA LYS A 346 -17.09 19.43 21.10
C LYS A 346 -15.68 20.01 21.24
N LYS A 347 -15.04 20.39 20.14
CA LYS A 347 -13.67 20.97 20.19
C LYS A 347 -13.71 22.39 20.77
N LEU A 348 -12.70 22.75 21.55
CA LEU A 348 -12.61 24.03 22.26
C LEU A 348 -12.62 25.23 21.30
N TYR A 349 -11.95 25.15 20.15
CA TYR A 349 -12.01 26.23 19.16
C TYR A 349 -13.42 26.43 18.56
N ASP A 350 -14.25 25.38 18.46
CA ASP A 350 -15.65 25.51 17.98
C ASP A 350 -16.51 26.25 19.03
N LEU A 351 -16.18 26.08 20.32
CA LEU A 351 -16.86 26.75 21.42
C LEU A 351 -16.43 28.22 21.53
N ALA A 352 -15.14 28.51 21.36
CA ALA A 352 -14.58 29.85 21.35
C ALA A 352 -15.21 30.75 20.27
N ARG A 353 -15.42 30.22 19.06
CA ARG A 353 -16.09 30.94 17.96
C ARG A 353 -17.55 31.34 18.27
N ASN A 354 -18.18 30.67 19.22
CA ASN A 354 -19.55 30.95 19.66
C ASN A 354 -19.61 31.88 20.89
N ASN A 355 -18.51 32.57 21.23
CA ASN A 355 -18.40 33.50 22.38
C ASN A 355 -18.82 32.88 23.73
N LYS A 356 -18.63 31.57 23.92
CA LYS A 356 -18.81 30.92 25.23
C LYS A 356 -17.46 30.83 25.93
N GLU A 357 -17.26 31.64 26.96
CA GLU A 357 -16.14 31.45 27.90
C GLU A 357 -16.40 30.18 28.73
N ILE A 358 -15.45 29.26 28.71
CA ILE A 358 -15.49 28.01 29.46
C ILE A 358 -14.21 27.95 30.28
N GLU A 359 -14.33 27.56 31.54
CA GLU A 359 -13.20 27.32 32.43
C GLU A 359 -12.47 26.04 31.96
N ILE A 360 -11.16 26.15 31.72
CA ILE A 360 -10.34 25.06 31.18
C ILE A 360 -9.42 24.55 32.29
N ASP A 361 -9.58 23.29 32.66
CA ASP A 361 -8.71 22.65 33.65
C ASP A 361 -7.25 22.66 33.19
N ALA A 362 -6.36 23.05 34.11
CA ALA A 362 -4.93 23.00 33.90
C ALA A 362 -4.44 21.55 33.80
N ARG A 363 -3.44 21.32 32.94
CA ARG A 363 -2.89 20.00 32.66
C ARG A 363 -1.44 19.91 33.05
N LYS A 364 -1.04 18.75 33.54
CA LYS A 364 0.35 18.45 33.82
C LYS A 364 1.15 18.39 32.52
N ILE A 365 2.20 19.21 32.44
CA ILE A 365 3.19 19.24 31.38
C ILE A 365 4.59 19.12 31.99
N ASN A 366 5.58 18.82 31.17
CA ASN A 366 6.98 18.84 31.56
C ASN A 366 7.81 19.57 30.50
N ILE A 367 8.55 20.60 30.92
CA ILE A 367 9.54 21.28 30.07
C ILE A 367 10.89 20.63 30.35
N LEU A 368 11.35 19.79 29.41
CA LEU A 368 12.58 19.02 29.55
C LEU A 368 13.82 19.87 29.34
N SER A 369 13.73 20.86 28.44
CA SER A 369 14.76 21.88 28.25
C SER A 369 14.16 23.17 27.74
N ILE A 370 14.79 24.30 28.07
CA ILE A 370 14.46 25.61 27.53
C ILE A 370 15.74 26.45 27.46
N GLU A 371 16.04 27.01 26.30
CA GLU A 371 17.29 27.73 26.04
C GLU A 371 16.99 28.95 25.17
N ARG A 372 17.47 30.13 25.60
CA ARG A 372 17.37 31.34 24.79
C ARG A 372 18.38 31.29 23.65
N LEU A 373 17.91 31.56 22.44
CA LEU A 373 18.70 31.56 21.21
C LEU A 373 19.07 32.95 20.71
N SER A 374 18.39 34.00 21.19
CA SER A 374 18.70 35.38 20.83
C SER A 374 18.45 36.34 21.99
N ASP A 375 19.12 37.48 21.97
CA ASP A 375 18.75 38.63 22.81
C ASP A 375 17.38 39.20 22.40
N ILE A 376 16.77 39.95 23.31
CA ILE A 376 15.56 40.73 23.02
C ILE A 376 15.96 41.89 22.10
N ASN A 377 15.32 41.98 20.94
CA ASN A 377 15.55 43.05 19.96
C ASN A 377 14.70 44.31 20.25
N GLU A 378 14.85 45.34 19.40
CA GLU A 378 14.12 46.62 19.51
C GLU A 378 12.59 46.48 19.37
N GLU A 379 12.12 45.39 18.75
CA GLU A 379 10.70 45.07 18.62
C GLU A 379 10.15 44.20 19.77
N PHE A 380 10.96 44.00 20.82
CA PHE A 380 10.69 43.14 21.96
C PHE A 380 10.46 41.67 21.60
N GLU A 381 11.22 41.19 20.62
CA GLU A 381 11.18 39.81 20.14
C GLU A 381 12.47 39.08 20.50
N PHE A 382 12.35 37.81 20.88
CA PHE A 382 13.47 36.92 21.10
C PHE A 382 13.13 35.48 20.72
N LYS A 383 14.15 34.68 20.47
CA LYS A 383 14.03 33.26 20.13
C LYS A 383 14.41 32.38 21.30
N PHE A 384 13.70 31.28 21.48
CA PHE A 384 14.12 30.20 22.37
C PHE A 384 13.83 28.83 21.76
N LYS A 385 14.62 27.85 22.19
CA LYS A 385 14.45 26.43 21.89
C LYS A 385 13.91 25.73 23.12
N THR A 386 12.96 24.81 22.95
CA THR A 386 12.44 24.03 24.07
C THR A 386 12.08 22.61 23.66
N LYS A 387 12.38 21.65 24.54
CA LYS A 387 11.88 20.28 24.47
C LYS A 387 10.79 20.09 25.52
N VAL A 388 9.64 19.61 25.11
CA VAL A 388 8.42 19.54 25.94
C VAL A 388 7.74 18.19 25.83
N SER A 389 7.05 17.77 26.89
CA SER A 389 6.20 16.59 26.88
C SER A 389 4.99 16.77 25.96
N LYS A 390 4.30 15.67 25.64
CA LYS A 390 3.01 15.70 24.95
C LYS A 390 2.01 16.66 25.60
N GLY A 391 1.18 17.32 24.79
CA GLY A 391 0.09 18.18 25.26
C GLY A 391 0.50 19.58 25.72
N THR A 392 1.79 19.92 25.69
CA THR A 392 2.28 21.28 25.97
C THR A 392 1.95 22.23 24.83
N TYR A 393 1.40 23.39 25.17
CA TYR A 393 1.09 24.47 24.23
C TYR A 393 2.16 25.56 24.33
N ILE A 394 2.95 25.73 23.26
CA ILE A 394 3.96 26.79 23.18
C ILE A 394 3.32 28.18 23.22
N ARG A 395 2.10 28.32 22.69
CA ARG A 395 1.29 29.54 22.80
C ARG A 395 1.01 29.94 24.26
N SER A 396 0.56 29.00 25.10
CA SER A 396 0.40 29.24 26.53
C SER A 396 1.74 29.53 27.21
N LEU A 397 2.82 28.81 26.84
CA LEU A 397 4.16 29.06 27.40
C LEU A 397 4.62 30.50 27.17
N CYS A 398 4.45 31.05 25.95
CA CYS A 398 4.79 32.46 25.67
C CYS A 398 3.91 33.44 26.46
N ASN A 399 2.61 33.16 26.59
CA ASN A 399 1.70 33.98 27.41
C ASN A 399 2.13 33.98 28.88
N ASP A 400 2.38 32.82 29.45
CA ASP A 400 2.76 32.65 30.85
C ASP A 400 4.12 33.29 31.13
N LEU A 401 5.07 33.17 30.20
CA LEU A 401 6.36 33.84 30.24
C LEU A 401 6.19 35.37 30.26
N GLY A 402 5.33 35.91 29.39
CA GLY A 402 5.00 37.33 29.38
C GLY A 402 4.43 37.81 30.71
N ILE A 403 3.49 37.05 31.30
CA ILE A 403 2.88 37.37 32.60
C ILE A 403 3.95 37.42 33.71
N ARG A 404 4.84 36.42 33.76
CA ARG A 404 5.94 36.37 34.75
C ARG A 404 6.94 37.52 34.59
N LEU A 405 7.16 37.97 33.36
CA LEU A 405 7.97 39.16 33.04
C LEU A 405 7.24 40.49 33.31
N ASN A 406 6.06 40.44 33.93
CA ASN A 406 5.19 41.60 34.15
C ASN A 406 4.85 42.34 32.85
N SER A 407 4.72 41.60 31.74
CA SER A 407 4.31 42.08 30.43
C SER A 407 3.23 41.15 29.85
N TYR A 408 3.15 41.06 28.53
CA TYR A 408 2.44 40.01 27.80
C TYR A 408 3.39 39.35 26.81
N GLY A 409 3.06 38.14 26.38
CA GLY A 409 3.88 37.39 25.42
C GLY A 409 2.99 36.59 24.48
N ILE A 410 3.33 36.59 23.20
CA ILE A 410 2.66 35.79 22.18
C ILE A 410 3.67 35.08 21.29
N VAL A 411 3.22 34.02 20.63
CA VAL A 411 3.99 33.35 19.60
C VAL A 411 3.92 34.15 18.30
N LYS A 412 5.08 34.60 17.81
CA LYS A 412 5.24 35.25 16.50
C LYS A 412 5.58 34.24 15.40
N GLU A 413 6.47 33.30 15.71
CA GLU A 413 6.88 32.20 14.85
C GLU A 413 7.00 30.92 15.66
N LEU A 414 6.62 29.80 15.07
CA LEU A 414 6.69 28.50 15.73
C LEU A 414 7.18 27.45 14.74
N PHE A 415 8.28 26.80 15.06
CA PHE A 415 8.89 25.76 14.23
C PHE A 415 9.08 24.49 15.07
N ARG A 416 8.39 23.41 14.72
CA ARG A 416 8.59 22.09 15.34
C ARG A 416 9.76 21.39 14.66
N THR A 417 10.91 21.40 15.33
CA THR A 417 12.15 20.79 14.81
C THR A 417 12.12 19.27 14.91
N LYS A 418 11.45 18.72 15.94
CA LYS A 418 11.34 17.26 16.16
C LYS A 418 10.00 16.84 16.76
N SER A 419 9.59 15.63 16.45
CA SER A 419 8.50 14.90 17.13
C SER A 419 8.95 13.47 17.40
N GLY A 420 9.16 13.15 18.67
CA GLY A 420 9.81 11.92 19.08
C GLY A 420 11.22 11.81 18.51
N LYS A 421 11.50 10.68 17.85
CA LYS A 421 12.77 10.46 17.15
C LYS A 421 12.85 11.14 15.78
N PHE A 422 11.72 11.58 15.23
CA PHE A 422 11.68 12.13 13.87
C PHE A 422 12.03 13.61 13.85
N SER A 423 12.99 14.00 13.01
CA SER A 423 13.47 15.37 12.90
C SER A 423 13.10 16.04 11.57
N VAL A 424 13.32 17.35 11.46
CA VAL A 424 13.00 18.09 10.24
C VAL A 424 13.96 17.79 9.09
N GLU A 425 15.17 17.30 9.40
CA GLU A 425 16.18 16.94 8.41
C GLU A 425 15.78 15.72 7.56
N GLU A 426 14.88 14.87 8.06
CA GLU A 426 14.29 13.75 7.32
C GLU A 426 12.88 14.05 6.77
N ALA A 427 12.43 15.30 6.91
CA ALA A 427 11.08 15.71 6.53
C ALA A 427 11.01 16.18 5.08
N PHE A 428 9.95 15.78 4.38
CA PHE A 428 9.71 16.09 2.97
C PHE A 428 8.73 17.25 2.81
N SER A 429 8.95 18.09 1.80
CA SER A 429 8.01 19.12 1.38
C SER A 429 6.90 18.53 0.50
N ILE A 430 5.89 19.34 0.15
CA ILE A 430 4.87 18.89 -0.81
C ILE A 430 5.45 18.72 -2.21
N ASP A 431 6.44 19.52 -2.60
CA ASP A 431 7.06 19.43 -3.92
C ASP A 431 7.97 18.20 -4.02
N ASP A 432 8.61 17.78 -2.92
CA ASP A 432 9.28 16.49 -2.83
C ASP A 432 8.29 15.34 -3.10
N ILE A 433 7.11 15.39 -2.48
CA ILE A 433 6.07 14.36 -2.67
C ILE A 433 5.57 14.34 -4.12
N LYS A 434 5.27 15.51 -4.72
CA LYS A 434 4.89 15.62 -6.14
C LYS A 434 5.92 15.00 -7.09
N ASN A 435 7.20 15.16 -6.76
CA ASN A 435 8.31 14.68 -7.58
C ASN A 435 8.75 13.24 -7.24
N ASN A 436 7.98 12.50 -6.44
CA ASN A 436 8.33 11.15 -5.97
C ASN A 436 9.64 11.05 -5.17
N ASN A 437 10.07 12.15 -4.55
CA ASN A 437 11.26 12.23 -3.71
C ASN A 437 10.87 12.13 -2.22
N TYR A 438 10.28 11.02 -1.80
CA TYR A 438 9.87 10.83 -0.41
C TYR A 438 10.20 9.43 0.10
N ARG A 439 10.35 9.30 1.42
CA ARG A 439 10.51 8.02 2.10
C ARG A 439 9.27 7.71 2.92
N ILE A 440 8.77 6.49 2.78
CA ILE A 440 7.76 5.94 3.70
C ILE A 440 8.49 5.17 4.79
N ILE A 441 8.17 5.50 6.04
CA ILE A 441 8.68 4.83 7.22
C ILE A 441 7.75 3.67 7.55
N GLU A 442 8.33 2.48 7.62
CA GLU A 442 7.62 1.23 7.93
C GLU A 442 7.02 1.27 9.33
N MET A 443 5.89 0.58 9.52
CA MET A 443 5.15 0.59 10.80
C MET A 443 5.98 0.13 12.00
N ILE A 444 6.88 -0.83 11.79
CA ILE A 444 7.79 -1.33 12.82
C ILE A 444 8.76 -0.25 13.32
N ASP A 445 9.11 0.70 12.47
CA ASP A 445 10.04 1.79 12.78
C ASP A 445 9.33 3.02 13.34
N LEU A 446 7.99 3.04 13.37
CA LEU A 446 7.23 4.16 13.94
C LEU A 446 7.12 4.13 15.46
N ILE A 447 7.40 2.99 16.08
CA ILE A 447 7.24 2.79 17.53
C ILE A 447 8.53 2.32 18.19
N ASP A 448 8.71 2.74 19.43
CA ASP A 448 9.86 2.41 20.28
C ASP A 448 9.56 1.30 21.30
N LEU A 449 8.47 0.55 21.09
CA LEU A 449 8.20 -0.67 21.86
C LEU A 449 9.24 -1.75 21.54
N GLU A 450 9.53 -2.60 22.53
CA GLU A 450 10.32 -3.82 22.30
C GLU A 450 9.64 -4.69 21.25
N LYS A 451 10.42 -5.24 20.32
CA LYS A 451 9.95 -6.05 19.19
C LYS A 451 10.37 -7.51 19.38
N ILE A 452 9.41 -8.42 19.34
CA ILE A 452 9.65 -9.86 19.47
C ILE A 452 9.18 -10.56 18.20
N GLU A 453 10.12 -11.26 17.53
CA GLU A 453 9.81 -12.13 16.39
C GLU A 453 9.11 -13.40 16.89
N VAL A 454 7.90 -13.62 16.41
CA VAL A 454 7.10 -14.79 16.76
C VAL A 454 7.21 -15.87 15.69
N ASN A 455 7.07 -17.12 16.08
CA ASN A 455 6.99 -18.21 15.11
C ASN A 455 5.61 -18.26 14.44
N LYS A 456 5.51 -19.05 13.36
CA LYS A 456 4.28 -19.21 12.58
C LYS A 456 3.05 -19.63 13.42
N ILE A 457 3.24 -20.49 14.43
CA ILE A 457 2.13 -20.98 15.27
C ILE A 457 1.54 -19.84 16.11
N VAL A 458 2.40 -18.99 16.67
CA VAL A 458 1.98 -17.82 17.44
C VAL A 458 1.37 -16.77 16.50
N TYR A 459 1.94 -16.57 15.32
CA TYR A 459 1.38 -15.67 14.30
C TYR A 459 -0.05 -16.04 13.89
N GLU A 460 -0.33 -17.32 13.62
CA GLU A 460 -1.68 -17.79 13.30
C GLU A 460 -2.68 -17.51 14.45
N LYS A 461 -2.23 -17.64 15.70
CA LYS A 461 -3.05 -17.26 16.88
C LYS A 461 -3.32 -15.76 16.95
N ILE A 462 -2.34 -14.94 16.59
CA ILE A 462 -2.46 -13.47 16.58
C ILE A 462 -3.53 -13.05 15.57
N ILE A 463 -3.50 -13.58 14.35
CA ILE A 463 -4.49 -13.26 13.30
C ILE A 463 -5.91 -13.66 13.73
N ASP A 464 -6.03 -14.78 14.44
CA ASP A 464 -7.30 -15.22 15.05
C ASP A 464 -7.74 -14.36 16.25
N GLY A 465 -6.95 -13.38 16.68
CA GLY A 465 -7.22 -12.52 17.82
C GLY A 465 -7.13 -13.23 19.19
N LYS A 466 -6.41 -14.34 19.27
CA LYS A 466 -6.30 -15.15 20.49
C LYS A 466 -5.34 -14.53 21.51
N MET A 467 -5.62 -14.74 22.79
CA MET A 467 -4.67 -14.44 23.85
C MET A 467 -3.48 -15.40 23.81
N LEU A 468 -2.30 -14.89 24.13
CA LEU A 468 -1.05 -15.64 24.13
C LEU A 468 -0.62 -15.99 25.57
N LYS A 469 -0.01 -17.15 25.75
CA LYS A 469 0.60 -17.55 27.02
C LYS A 469 1.92 -16.82 27.23
N LYS A 470 2.40 -16.85 28.48
CA LYS A 470 3.68 -16.25 28.89
C LYS A 470 4.87 -16.78 28.09
N ASP A 471 4.94 -18.09 27.92
CA ASP A 471 6.00 -18.81 27.22
C ASP A 471 6.00 -18.54 25.70
N GLU A 472 4.88 -18.07 25.15
CA GLU A 472 4.76 -17.73 23.73
C GLU A 472 5.29 -16.33 23.38
N VAL A 473 5.33 -15.42 24.36
CA VAL A 473 5.80 -14.04 24.19
C VAL A 473 7.15 -13.81 24.87
N ASN A 474 7.35 -14.38 26.04
CA ASN A 474 8.57 -14.30 26.85
C ASN A 474 9.07 -12.86 27.10
N TYR A 475 8.16 -11.97 27.52
CA TYR A 475 8.45 -10.57 27.83
C TYR A 475 8.05 -10.23 29.27
N PRO A 476 8.52 -9.12 29.87
CA PRO A 476 8.00 -8.63 31.14
C PRO A 476 6.51 -8.29 31.08
N LYS A 477 5.84 -8.37 32.23
CA LYS A 477 4.39 -8.21 32.36
C LYS A 477 3.94 -6.74 32.40
N ASP A 478 4.83 -5.85 32.81
CA ASP A 478 4.45 -4.47 33.15
C ASP A 478 4.37 -3.55 31.91
N ASN A 479 4.71 -4.09 30.73
CA ASN A 479 4.89 -3.34 29.51
C ASN A 479 4.09 -3.91 28.34
N GLU A 480 3.75 -3.05 27.40
CA GLU A 480 3.27 -3.46 26.09
C GLU A 480 4.45 -3.91 25.22
N VAL A 481 4.19 -4.85 24.31
CA VAL A 481 5.20 -5.42 23.42
C VAL A 481 4.68 -5.47 21.99
N ALA A 482 5.54 -5.12 21.04
CA ALA A 482 5.27 -5.27 19.62
C ALA A 482 5.66 -6.68 19.17
N LEU A 483 4.72 -7.40 18.57
CA LEU A 483 4.97 -8.72 18.00
C LEU A 483 5.17 -8.56 16.49
N ILE A 484 6.23 -9.17 15.99
CA ILE A 484 6.62 -9.11 14.59
C ILE A 484 6.67 -10.53 13.98
N TYR A 485 6.33 -10.65 12.70
CA TYR A 485 6.44 -11.90 11.95
C TYR A 485 6.95 -11.60 10.55
N ASN A 486 8.01 -12.28 10.11
CA ASN A 486 8.72 -12.00 8.87
C ASN A 486 9.10 -10.52 8.74
N ASN A 487 9.62 -9.93 9.83
CA ASN A 487 10.03 -8.53 9.90
C ASN A 487 8.89 -7.50 9.68
N LYS A 488 7.62 -7.91 9.86
CA LYS A 488 6.46 -7.02 9.82
C LYS A 488 5.80 -6.92 11.18
N LEU A 489 5.34 -5.71 11.53
CA LEU A 489 4.51 -5.52 12.72
C LEU A 489 3.15 -6.17 12.53
N VAL A 490 2.83 -7.17 13.36
CA VAL A 490 1.57 -7.92 13.28
C VAL A 490 0.64 -7.63 14.45
N ALA A 491 1.18 -7.27 15.62
CA ALA A 491 0.34 -6.89 16.76
C ALA A 491 1.08 -6.10 17.83
N ILE A 492 0.31 -5.45 18.71
CA ILE A 492 0.78 -4.99 20.02
C ILE A 492 -0.04 -5.69 21.08
N TYR A 493 0.64 -6.31 22.03
CA TYR A 493 0.05 -7.04 23.16
C TYR A 493 0.46 -6.40 24.49
N TYR A 494 -0.37 -6.60 25.51
CA TYR A 494 -0.07 -6.26 26.89
C TYR A 494 -0.43 -7.44 27.78
N TYR A 495 0.21 -7.55 28.95
CA TYR A 495 -0.10 -8.61 29.88
C TYR A 495 -1.33 -8.26 30.74
N ASP A 496 -2.31 -9.17 30.79
CA ASP A 496 -3.50 -9.05 31.65
C ASP A 496 -3.32 -9.93 32.90
N GLU A 497 -3.11 -9.28 34.05
CA GLU A 497 -2.84 -9.98 35.32
C GLU A 497 -4.00 -10.88 35.75
N ASN A 498 -5.24 -10.50 35.47
CA ASN A 498 -6.42 -11.27 35.89
C ASN A 498 -6.55 -12.57 35.10
N MET A 499 -6.14 -12.55 33.83
CA MET A 499 -6.25 -13.69 32.92
C MET A 499 -4.96 -14.51 32.84
N ASP A 500 -3.88 -14.02 33.45
CA ASP A 500 -2.54 -14.60 33.41
C ASP A 500 -2.01 -14.81 31.97
N ARG A 501 -2.39 -13.91 31.05
CA ARG A 501 -2.13 -14.02 29.60
C ARG A 501 -1.84 -12.68 28.95
N TYR A 502 -1.14 -12.73 27.82
CA TYR A 502 -1.00 -11.59 26.92
C TYR A 502 -2.27 -11.42 26.09
N LYS A 503 -2.84 -10.22 26.14
CA LYS A 503 -4.03 -9.82 25.39
C LYS A 503 -3.67 -8.80 24.32
N ALA A 504 -4.28 -8.95 23.15
CA ALA A 504 -4.07 -8.01 22.05
C ALA A 504 -4.60 -6.63 22.42
N ARG A 505 -3.74 -5.60 22.33
CA ARG A 505 -4.17 -4.20 22.24
C ARG A 505 -4.59 -3.89 20.81
N ARG A 506 -3.83 -4.39 19.84
CA ARG A 506 -4.06 -4.19 18.41
C ARG A 506 -3.50 -5.36 17.60
N VAL A 507 -4.17 -5.70 16.51
CA VAL A 507 -3.72 -6.68 15.52
C VAL A 507 -3.82 -6.04 14.13
N TRP A 508 -2.86 -6.33 13.28
CA TRP A 508 -2.79 -5.98 11.87
C TRP A 508 -2.79 -7.29 11.06
N ASN A 509 -3.60 -7.31 10.00
CA ASN A 509 -3.78 -8.47 9.12
C ASN A 509 -3.02 -8.30 7.81
#